data_AF-A0ABD5YY30-F1
#
_entry.id   AF-A0ABD5YY30-F1
#
_cell.length_a   1.000
_cell.length_b   1.000
_cell.length_c   1.000
_cell.angle_alpha   90.00
_cell.angle_beta   90.00
_cell.angle_gamma   90.00
#
_symmetry.space_group_name_H-M   'P 1'
#
loop_
_entity.id
_entity.type
_entity.pdbx_description
1 polymer ?
#
loop_
_entity_poly.entity_id
_entity_poly.type
_entity_poly.pdbx_seq_one_letter_code
_entity_poly.pdbx_strand_id
1 'polypeptide(L)'
;MEGADDHLDRFVADVTTIVQSQCERWESYADIETLICHLPIDHLTFAAHDASAPYTEPYPIAIHVRAALLTEINGWDETALHDHLRTHPSLRQNLGFESLPNQSTFWRTWNERFSEALRDAIQECADAIVKGARACKVSLPDRIGSDEADESEDDTPPEHQFVAEKTDEVWQQAKPFVTDAFALKRGQNWQIHENAFWEQHTYMGMCEDMYARSGPASFSLDTSRGNIPTGSTHRYQIGKLSVAEIREMLRDTTRMLIARARQNGELDGLVFTAIDVTKGFPFTGDIEDHEDDILGYKDGNDYYQWAVLKIVGMDVPLVLDAIQREEDIEERKQKAQDGDVDTSETVVFETNHPYVTARDAGDQQMDGKEFVHMIERLIRWCRHRWGIENGFKKQRHFMVRTTSTERDYRFFNFAFACVLYNVWRLVDLLVKLAIDGENQSYKPRVDANQFLTVAKQCYGLDPPD
;
A
#
# COMPACT_ATOMS: atom_id res chain seq x y z
N MET A 1 -4.64 -17.13 25.77
CA MET A 1 -4.31 -16.02 24.86
C MET A 1 -5.58 -15.24 24.50
N GLU A 2 -6.54 -15.14 25.43
CA GLU A 2 -7.88 -14.54 25.21
C GLU A 2 -8.07 -13.25 26.02
N GLY A 3 -7.02 -12.75 26.68
CA GLY A 3 -7.12 -11.58 27.58
C GLY A 3 -6.03 -10.52 27.38
N ALA A 4 -5.17 -10.65 26.37
CA ALA A 4 -4.19 -9.61 26.04
C ALA A 4 -4.83 -8.53 25.15
N ASP A 5 -5.60 -8.94 24.14
CA ASP A 5 -6.29 -8.02 23.21
C ASP A 5 -7.41 -7.21 23.91
N ASP A 6 -8.07 -7.77 24.93
CA ASP A 6 -9.08 -7.08 25.76
C ASP A 6 -8.52 -5.82 26.46
N HIS A 7 -7.22 -5.76 26.71
CA HIS A 7 -6.58 -4.57 27.30
C HIS A 7 -6.30 -3.47 26.27
N LEU A 8 -6.07 -3.82 25.00
CA LEU A 8 -5.89 -2.85 23.92
C LEU A 8 -7.23 -2.29 23.44
N ASP A 9 -8.27 -3.14 23.33
CA ASP A 9 -9.63 -2.69 23.04
C ASP A 9 -10.12 -1.70 24.11
N ARG A 10 -9.81 -1.98 25.38
CA ARG A 10 -10.10 -1.07 26.48
C ARG A 10 -9.29 0.23 26.41
N PHE A 11 -8.01 0.16 26.01
CA PHE A 11 -7.19 1.34 25.80
C PHE A 11 -7.83 2.28 24.75
N VAL A 12 -8.20 1.73 23.58
CA VAL A 12 -8.85 2.47 22.50
C VAL A 12 -10.20 3.03 22.95
N ALA A 13 -11.02 2.22 23.63
CA ALA A 13 -12.32 2.65 24.14
C ALA A 13 -12.21 3.79 25.17
N ASP A 14 -11.25 3.69 26.10
CA ASP A 14 -11.01 4.70 27.13
C ASP A 14 -10.55 6.02 26.50
N VAL A 15 -9.57 5.99 25.57
CA VAL A 15 -9.12 7.19 24.85
C VAL A 15 -10.27 7.81 24.05
N THR A 16 -11.01 7.00 23.28
CA THR A 16 -12.14 7.48 22.48
C THR A 16 -13.21 8.14 23.36
N THR A 17 -13.54 7.54 24.49
CA THR A 17 -14.52 8.09 25.45
C THR A 17 -14.02 9.40 26.05
N ILE A 18 -12.75 9.48 26.43
CA ILE A 18 -12.15 10.70 26.97
C ILE A 18 -12.20 11.82 25.92
N VAL A 19 -11.80 11.54 24.69
CA VAL A 19 -11.84 12.51 23.58
C VAL A 19 -13.26 13.02 23.37
N GLN A 20 -14.25 12.13 23.23
CA GLN A 20 -15.66 12.52 23.07
C GLN A 20 -16.18 13.40 24.21
N SER A 21 -15.71 13.19 25.44
CA SER A 21 -16.15 13.96 26.61
C SER A 21 -15.44 15.30 26.80
N GLN A 22 -14.25 15.48 26.22
CA GLN A 22 -13.39 16.63 26.49
C GLN A 22 -13.11 17.51 25.27
N CYS A 23 -13.30 17.01 24.04
CA CYS A 23 -12.92 17.71 22.82
C CYS A 23 -13.58 19.10 22.70
N GLU A 24 -14.83 19.25 23.13
CA GLU A 24 -15.56 20.53 23.11
C GLU A 24 -14.88 21.65 23.91
N ARG A 25 -13.94 21.31 24.80
CA ARG A 25 -13.18 22.27 25.63
C ARG A 25 -11.80 22.60 25.06
N TRP A 26 -11.37 21.96 23.98
CA TRP A 26 -10.07 22.21 23.38
C TRP A 26 -10.11 23.51 22.57
N GLU A 27 -9.19 24.42 22.88
CA GLU A 27 -9.04 25.70 22.19
C GLU A 27 -7.77 25.74 21.33
N SER A 28 -6.77 24.91 21.66
CA SER A 28 -5.46 24.90 21.03
C SER A 28 -4.79 23.54 21.05
N TYR A 29 -3.73 23.38 20.25
CA TYR A 29 -2.91 22.16 20.26
C TYR A 29 -2.32 21.82 21.64
N ALA A 30 -2.09 22.81 22.50
CA ALA A 30 -1.60 22.60 23.86
C ALA A 30 -2.59 21.78 24.73
N ASP A 31 -3.89 21.83 24.43
CA ASP A 31 -4.90 21.03 25.13
C ASP A 31 -4.78 19.54 24.77
N ILE A 32 -4.36 19.24 23.54
CA ILE A 32 -4.11 17.89 23.04
C ILE A 32 -2.81 17.34 23.65
N GLU A 33 -1.73 18.13 23.68
CA GLU A 33 -0.50 17.75 24.39
C GLU A 33 -0.78 17.48 25.88
N THR A 34 -1.62 18.31 26.50
CA THR A 34 -2.04 18.16 27.90
C THR A 34 -2.84 16.88 28.09
N LEU A 35 -3.80 16.59 27.21
CA LEU A 35 -4.55 15.32 27.21
C LEU A 35 -3.59 14.13 27.23
N ILE A 36 -2.66 14.07 26.26
CA ILE A 36 -1.73 12.94 26.09
C ILE A 36 -0.87 12.73 27.34
N CYS A 37 -0.37 13.82 27.94
CA CYS A 37 0.41 13.74 29.18
C CYS A 37 -0.40 13.13 30.33
N HIS A 38 -1.71 13.39 30.40
CA HIS A 38 -2.58 12.97 31.50
C HIS A 38 -3.49 11.79 31.18
N LEU A 39 -3.30 11.14 30.01
CA LEU A 39 -4.04 9.94 29.66
C LEU A 39 -3.87 8.90 30.77
N PRO A 40 -4.95 8.32 31.30
CA PRO A 40 -4.91 7.41 32.44
C PRO A 40 -4.47 6.01 32.00
N ILE A 41 -3.35 5.86 31.30
CA ILE A 41 -2.91 4.59 30.72
C ILE A 41 -1.98 3.79 31.64
N ASP A 42 -1.59 4.35 32.78
CA ASP A 42 -0.65 3.70 33.71
C ASP A 42 -1.28 2.48 34.43
N HIS A 43 -2.60 2.35 34.40
CA HIS A 43 -3.32 1.19 34.94
C HIS A 43 -3.52 0.06 33.91
N LEU A 44 -3.21 0.32 32.64
CA LEU A 44 -3.30 -0.64 31.55
C LEU A 44 -1.98 -1.41 31.45
N THR A 45 -2.06 -2.74 31.40
CA THR A 45 -0.86 -3.58 31.38
C THR A 45 -0.43 -3.83 29.95
N PHE A 46 0.53 -3.05 29.45
CA PHE A 46 1.13 -3.28 28.12
C PHE A 46 2.20 -4.39 28.11
N ALA A 47 2.39 -5.11 29.23
CA ALA A 47 3.46 -6.10 29.38
C ALA A 47 3.39 -7.25 28.36
N ALA A 48 2.20 -7.63 27.89
CA ALA A 48 2.02 -8.63 26.84
C ALA A 48 2.42 -8.12 25.44
N HIS A 49 2.55 -6.80 25.29
CA HIS A 49 2.86 -6.08 24.06
C HIS A 49 4.24 -5.40 24.11
N ASP A 50 5.02 -5.69 25.15
CA ASP A 50 6.38 -5.22 25.36
C ASP A 50 7.37 -6.36 25.10
N ALA A 51 7.93 -6.41 23.89
CA ALA A 51 8.91 -7.44 23.52
C ALA A 51 10.22 -7.35 24.32
N SER A 52 10.46 -6.25 25.04
CA SER A 52 11.62 -6.08 25.92
C SER A 52 11.40 -6.56 27.35
N ALA A 53 10.19 -7.01 27.73
CA ALA A 53 9.97 -7.62 29.05
C ALA A 53 10.69 -8.98 29.13
N PRO A 54 11.78 -9.12 29.93
CA PRO A 54 11.93 -8.62 31.30
C PRO A 54 13.16 -7.71 31.55
N TYR A 55 13.68 -7.00 30.54
CA TYR A 55 14.79 -6.05 30.71
C TYR A 55 14.33 -4.71 31.28
N THR A 56 15.15 -4.16 32.18
CA THR A 56 14.88 -2.88 32.84
C THR A 56 15.34 -1.74 31.93
N GLU A 57 14.52 -1.40 30.94
CA GLU A 57 14.67 -0.14 30.18
C GLU A 57 14.51 1.07 31.14
N PRO A 58 15.20 2.20 30.90
CA PRO A 58 15.16 3.37 31.77
C PRO A 58 13.77 4.03 31.84
N TYR A 59 12.89 3.78 30.88
CA TYR A 59 11.54 4.35 30.83
C TYR A 59 10.45 3.27 30.72
N PRO A 60 9.40 3.35 31.56
CA PRO A 60 8.20 2.54 31.42
C PRO A 60 7.57 2.65 30.04
N ILE A 61 6.99 1.55 29.55
CA ILE A 61 6.36 1.48 28.23
C ILE A 61 5.24 2.52 28.03
N ALA A 62 4.48 2.84 29.08
CA ALA A 62 3.40 3.84 29.02
C ALA A 62 3.91 5.24 28.63
N ILE A 63 5.13 5.62 29.05
CA ILE A 63 5.75 6.90 28.66
C ILE A 63 6.00 6.91 27.15
N HIS A 64 6.46 5.79 26.60
CA HIS A 64 6.67 5.65 25.17
C HIS A 64 5.36 5.58 24.38
N VAL A 65 4.29 5.02 24.94
CA VAL A 65 2.94 5.06 24.32
C VAL A 65 2.46 6.51 24.18
N ARG A 66 2.62 7.35 25.22
CA ARG A 66 2.30 8.79 25.14
C ARG A 66 3.14 9.50 24.07
N ALA A 67 4.43 9.19 24.00
CA ALA A 67 5.32 9.75 22.99
C ALA A 67 4.93 9.31 21.57
N ALA A 68 4.53 8.05 21.39
CA ALA A 68 4.08 7.51 20.10
C ALA A 68 2.75 8.14 19.66
N LEU A 69 1.81 8.39 20.58
CA LEU A 69 0.59 9.14 20.25
C LEU A 69 0.90 10.54 19.72
N LEU A 70 1.87 11.25 20.32
CA LEU A 70 2.33 12.53 19.77
C LEU A 70 2.94 12.36 18.37
N THR A 71 3.71 11.31 18.13
CA THR A 71 4.26 11.03 16.81
C THR A 71 3.14 10.83 15.78
N GLU A 72 2.16 9.96 16.06
CA GLU A 72 1.10 9.60 15.12
C GLU A 72 0.11 10.75 14.86
N ILE A 73 -0.27 11.51 15.89
CA ILE A 73 -1.16 12.67 15.73
C ILE A 73 -0.55 13.70 14.76
N ASN A 74 0.75 13.95 14.90
CA ASN A 74 1.47 14.95 14.11
C ASN A 74 2.12 14.41 12.83
N GLY A 75 2.06 13.09 12.57
CA GLY A 75 2.80 12.47 11.48
C GLY A 75 4.31 12.73 11.54
N TRP A 76 4.89 12.72 12.75
CA TRP A 76 6.32 12.98 12.95
C TRP A 76 7.15 11.73 12.71
N ASP A 77 8.43 11.91 12.37
CA ASP A 77 9.44 10.88 12.52
C ASP A 77 10.14 11.01 13.89
N GLU A 78 11.03 10.08 14.23
CA GLU A 78 11.75 10.11 15.52
C GLU A 78 12.65 11.34 15.66
N THR A 79 13.09 11.91 14.54
CA THR A 79 13.90 13.14 14.52
C THR A 79 13.06 14.34 14.93
N ALA A 80 11.86 14.48 14.35
CA ALA A 80 10.91 15.52 14.67
C ALA A 80 10.41 15.41 16.11
N LEU A 81 10.07 14.21 16.59
CA LEU A 81 9.72 14.00 18.01
C LEU A 81 10.89 14.39 18.92
N HIS A 82 12.10 13.94 18.62
CA HIS A 82 13.30 14.27 19.40
C HIS A 82 13.54 15.79 19.44
N ASP A 83 13.45 16.47 18.31
CA ASP A 83 13.64 17.92 18.22
C ASP A 83 12.52 18.71 18.89
N HIS A 84 11.29 18.22 18.84
CA HIS A 84 10.17 18.81 19.57
C HIS A 84 10.38 18.70 21.08
N LEU A 85 10.75 17.52 21.58
CA LEU A 85 11.05 17.30 23.01
C LEU A 85 12.31 18.04 23.48
N ARG A 86 13.26 18.30 22.58
CA ARG A 86 14.44 19.13 22.84
C ARG A 86 14.08 20.60 22.99
N THR A 87 13.18 21.10 22.15
CA THR A 87 12.73 22.50 22.15
C THR A 87 11.64 22.79 23.20
N HIS A 88 10.94 21.75 23.69
CA HIS A 88 9.90 21.85 24.72
C HIS A 88 10.20 21.00 25.99
N PRO A 89 11.14 21.42 26.86
CA PRO A 89 11.52 20.66 28.06
C PRO A 89 10.37 20.37 29.03
N SER A 90 9.39 21.28 29.13
CA SER A 90 8.22 21.10 30.00
C SER A 90 7.30 19.97 29.51
N LEU A 91 7.07 19.87 28.20
CA LEU A 91 6.32 18.77 27.60
C LEU A 91 7.03 17.44 27.82
N ARG A 92 8.34 17.40 27.60
CA ARG A 92 9.18 16.23 27.86
C ARG A 92 9.04 15.72 29.31
N GLN A 93 9.07 16.64 30.28
CA GLN A 93 8.88 16.30 31.69
C GLN A 93 7.46 15.81 31.99
N ASN A 94 6.44 16.43 31.40
CA ASN A 94 5.04 16.06 31.58
C ASN A 94 4.71 14.68 30.98
N LEU A 95 5.39 14.27 29.90
CA LEU A 95 5.29 12.90 29.37
C LEU A 95 5.94 11.85 30.30
N GLY A 96 6.88 12.29 31.15
CA GLY A 96 7.59 11.44 32.11
C GLY A 96 9.07 11.18 31.79
N PHE A 97 9.64 11.82 30.76
CA PHE A 97 11.06 11.65 30.42
C PHE A 97 11.96 12.54 31.31
N GLU A 98 12.76 11.90 32.17
CA GLU A 98 13.74 12.59 33.03
C GLU A 98 14.90 13.21 32.23
N SER A 99 15.30 12.56 31.14
CA SER A 99 16.31 13.03 30.18
C SER A 99 15.82 12.85 28.75
N LEU A 100 16.36 13.61 27.80
CA LEU A 100 15.99 13.52 26.39
C LEU A 100 16.43 12.15 25.82
N PRO A 101 15.52 11.25 25.43
CA PRO A 101 15.89 10.01 24.77
C PRO A 101 16.47 10.30 23.39
N ASN A 102 17.37 9.44 22.91
CA ASN A 102 17.92 9.57 21.56
C ASN A 102 16.87 9.16 20.50
N GLN A 103 17.02 9.65 19.27
CA GLN A 103 16.18 9.26 18.12
C GLN A 103 16.09 7.74 17.95
N SER A 104 17.23 7.04 18.05
CA SER A 104 17.29 5.58 17.95
C SER A 104 16.52 4.86 19.07
N THR A 105 16.32 5.50 20.23
CA THR A 105 15.50 4.94 21.32
C THR A 105 14.03 4.93 20.94
N PHE A 106 13.52 6.01 20.32
CA PHE A 106 12.15 6.05 19.81
C PHE A 106 11.95 5.02 18.70
N TRP A 107 12.91 4.92 17.78
CA TRP A 107 12.84 4.00 16.65
C TRP A 107 12.79 2.54 17.10
N ARG A 108 13.69 2.13 18.00
CA ARG A 108 13.70 0.76 18.55
C ARG A 108 12.43 0.47 19.34
N THR A 109 11.93 1.47 20.07
CA THR A 109 10.70 1.28 20.85
C THR A 109 9.51 1.01 19.93
N TRP A 110 9.36 1.75 18.84
CA TRP A 110 8.27 1.55 17.90
C TRP A 110 8.41 0.25 17.08
N ASN A 111 9.61 -0.02 16.55
CA ASN A 111 9.81 -1.08 15.57
C ASN A 111 10.12 -2.45 16.20
N GLU A 112 10.83 -2.47 17.33
CA GLU A 112 11.33 -3.70 17.95
C GLU A 112 10.60 -4.04 19.26
N ARG A 113 10.19 -3.03 20.04
CA ARG A 113 9.57 -3.24 21.37
C ARG A 113 8.06 -3.37 21.32
N PHE A 114 7.36 -2.55 20.54
CA PHE A 114 5.89 -2.62 20.43
C PHE A 114 5.44 -3.77 19.52
N SER A 115 4.52 -4.59 20.01
CA SER A 115 3.81 -5.55 19.15
C SER A 115 3.01 -4.82 18.06
N GLU A 116 2.73 -5.49 16.95
CA GLU A 116 1.88 -4.96 15.86
C GLU A 116 0.52 -4.49 16.40
N ALA A 117 -0.17 -5.31 17.20
CA ALA A 117 -1.45 -4.95 17.81
C ALA A 117 -1.42 -3.68 18.68
N LEU A 118 -0.29 -3.38 19.34
CA LEU A 118 -0.16 -2.16 20.15
C LEU A 118 0.06 -0.93 19.26
N ARG A 119 0.78 -1.09 18.14
CA ARG A 119 0.93 -0.03 17.14
C ARG A 119 -0.42 0.30 16.50
N ASP A 120 -1.21 -0.71 16.16
CA ASP A 120 -2.56 -0.53 15.62
C ASP A 120 -3.47 0.19 16.64
N ALA A 121 -3.46 -0.23 17.90
CA ALA A 121 -4.22 0.44 18.96
C ALA A 121 -3.78 1.89 19.22
N ILE A 122 -2.48 2.20 19.12
CA ILE A 122 -1.96 3.57 19.21
C ILE A 122 -2.44 4.41 18.02
N GLN A 123 -2.44 3.84 16.81
CA GLN A 123 -2.96 4.51 15.62
C GLN A 123 -4.45 4.84 15.79
N GLU A 124 -5.27 3.88 16.19
CA GLU A 124 -6.71 4.10 16.43
C GLU A 124 -6.96 5.19 17.47
N CYS A 125 -6.17 5.22 18.55
CA CYS A 125 -6.22 6.28 19.55
C CYS A 125 -5.83 7.65 19.00
N ALA A 126 -4.77 7.71 18.19
CA ALA A 126 -4.32 8.94 17.54
C ALA A 126 -5.39 9.48 16.59
N ASP A 127 -6.01 8.60 15.80
CA ASP A 127 -7.09 8.94 14.86
C ASP A 127 -8.32 9.47 15.61
N ALA A 128 -8.70 8.84 16.74
CA ALA A 128 -9.77 9.34 17.59
C ALA A 128 -9.49 10.76 18.11
N ILE A 129 -8.26 11.04 18.55
CA ILE A 129 -7.83 12.37 19.02
C ILE A 129 -7.84 13.40 17.87
N VAL A 130 -7.31 13.04 16.70
CA VAL A 130 -7.31 13.89 15.51
C VAL A 130 -8.75 14.21 15.07
N LYS A 131 -9.65 13.23 15.05
CA LYS A 131 -11.06 13.42 14.75
C LYS A 131 -11.73 14.38 15.74
N GLY A 132 -11.45 14.23 17.03
CA GLY A 132 -11.92 15.16 18.07
C GLY A 132 -11.41 16.59 17.86
N ALA A 133 -10.12 16.75 17.54
CA ALA A 133 -9.51 18.05 17.29
C ALA A 133 -10.12 18.75 16.06
N ARG A 134 -10.34 17.99 14.98
CA ARG A 134 -10.98 18.47 13.74
C ARG A 134 -12.44 18.89 13.97
N ALA A 135 -13.21 18.09 14.70
CA ALA A 135 -14.60 18.42 15.06
C ALA A 135 -14.70 19.76 15.82
N CYS A 136 -13.69 20.06 16.64
CA CYS A 136 -13.61 21.29 17.42
C CYS A 136 -12.82 22.42 16.72
N LYS A 137 -12.38 22.22 15.46
CA LYS A 137 -11.61 23.18 14.66
C LYS A 137 -10.30 23.64 15.32
N VAL A 138 -9.69 22.78 16.14
CA VAL A 138 -8.37 23.03 16.73
C VAL A 138 -7.31 22.80 15.66
N SER A 139 -6.46 23.81 15.42
CA SER A 139 -5.34 23.67 14.50
C SER A 139 -4.29 22.72 15.08
N LEU A 140 -4.04 21.61 14.39
CA LEU A 140 -2.88 20.76 14.62
C LEU A 140 -1.66 21.38 13.90
N PRO A 141 -0.42 21.18 14.41
CA PRO A 141 0.78 21.54 13.67
C PRO A 141 0.72 20.96 12.26
N ASP A 142 1.21 21.71 11.26
CA ASP A 142 1.35 21.18 9.90
C ASP A 142 2.07 19.84 9.99
N ARG A 143 1.34 18.74 9.72
CA ARG A 143 1.93 17.41 9.71
C ARG A 143 3.18 17.52 8.85
N ILE A 144 4.35 17.16 9.38
CA ILE A 144 5.58 17.12 8.58
C ILE A 144 5.44 15.90 7.66
N GLY A 145 4.62 16.05 6.63
CA GLY A 145 4.25 15.01 5.67
C GLY A 145 3.28 13.95 6.20
N SER A 146 1.99 14.29 6.28
CA SER A 146 0.96 13.41 5.73
C SER A 146 -0.32 14.21 5.47
N ASP A 147 -0.54 14.56 4.19
CA ASP A 147 -1.87 14.85 3.66
C ASP A 147 -2.69 13.54 3.70
N GLU A 148 -3.02 13.10 4.91
CA GLU A 148 -4.15 12.25 5.16
C GLU A 148 -5.25 13.17 5.68
N ALA A 149 -5.97 13.76 4.73
CA ALA A 149 -7.37 14.00 4.96
C ALA A 149 -7.97 12.65 5.36
N ASP A 150 -8.28 12.45 6.65
CA ASP A 150 -9.34 11.52 7.07
C ASP A 150 -10.43 11.53 6.01
N GLU A 151 -10.94 10.33 5.75
CA GLU A 151 -12.30 10.18 5.27
C GLU A 151 -13.18 11.12 6.07
N SER A 152 -13.73 12.12 5.39
CA SER A 152 -14.83 12.90 5.90
C SER A 152 -15.96 11.93 6.22
N GLU A 153 -16.14 11.57 7.48
CA GLU A 153 -17.46 11.26 8.04
C GLU A 153 -18.26 12.57 8.27
N ASP A 154 -18.04 13.56 7.40
CA ASP A 154 -19.04 14.55 7.04
C ASP A 154 -19.38 14.45 5.54
N ASP A 155 -19.14 13.28 4.93
CA ASP A 155 -19.68 12.97 3.60
C ASP A 155 -21.17 12.76 3.74
N THR A 156 -21.88 13.86 3.57
CA THR A 156 -23.28 13.87 3.19
C THR A 156 -23.46 12.77 2.12
N PRO A 157 -24.43 11.83 2.26
CA PRO A 157 -24.69 10.72 1.35
C PRO A 157 -24.49 10.97 -0.18
N PRO A 158 -24.74 12.18 -0.74
CA PRO A 158 -24.38 12.51 -2.11
C PRO A 158 -22.89 12.41 -2.52
N GLU A 159 -21.90 12.65 -1.65
CA GLU A 159 -20.47 12.63 -2.08
C GLU A 159 -19.94 11.20 -2.32
N HIS A 160 -20.17 10.28 -1.39
CA HIS A 160 -19.84 8.87 -1.59
C HIS A 160 -20.59 8.27 -2.80
N GLN A 161 -21.85 8.65 -3.00
CA GLN A 161 -22.61 8.23 -4.17
C GLN A 161 -22.03 8.81 -5.46
N PHE A 162 -21.59 10.07 -5.45
CA PHE A 162 -20.94 10.70 -6.60
C PHE A 162 -19.58 10.09 -6.93
N VAL A 163 -18.75 9.78 -5.91
CA VAL A 163 -17.48 9.05 -6.08
C VAL A 163 -17.75 7.66 -6.65
N ALA A 164 -18.76 6.95 -6.17
CA ALA A 164 -19.13 5.63 -6.69
C ALA A 164 -19.64 5.70 -8.15
N GLU A 165 -20.52 6.66 -8.47
CA GLU A 165 -21.01 6.88 -9.85
C GLU A 165 -19.86 7.24 -10.80
N LYS A 166 -18.94 8.10 -10.36
CA LYS A 166 -17.74 8.45 -11.15
C LYS A 166 -16.78 7.28 -11.27
N THR A 167 -16.63 6.48 -10.22
CA THR A 167 -15.81 5.27 -10.26
C THR A 167 -16.38 4.26 -11.25
N ASP A 168 -17.70 4.06 -11.28
CA ASP A 168 -18.37 3.17 -12.26
C ASP A 168 -18.20 3.69 -13.69
N GLU A 169 -18.47 4.99 -13.93
CA GLU A 169 -18.28 5.62 -15.23
C GLU A 169 -16.83 5.45 -15.76
N VAL A 170 -15.85 5.70 -14.90
CA VAL A 170 -14.43 5.58 -15.24
C VAL A 170 -14.03 4.10 -15.38
N TRP A 171 -14.56 3.20 -14.57
CA TRP A 171 -14.31 1.77 -14.66
C TRP A 171 -14.84 1.16 -15.96
N GLN A 172 -16.03 1.55 -16.43
CA GLN A 172 -16.54 1.10 -17.73
C GLN A 172 -15.60 1.48 -18.87
N GLN A 173 -14.94 2.64 -18.77
CA GLN A 173 -13.91 3.07 -19.71
C GLN A 173 -12.58 2.34 -19.51
N ALA A 174 -12.31 1.83 -18.31
CA ALA A 174 -11.07 1.16 -17.96
C ALA A 174 -11.09 -0.35 -18.18
N LYS A 175 -12.27 -0.97 -18.17
CA LYS A 175 -12.50 -2.40 -18.42
C LYS A 175 -11.86 -2.89 -19.74
N PRO A 176 -11.95 -2.16 -20.87
CA PRO A 176 -11.26 -2.52 -22.11
C PRO A 176 -9.74 -2.68 -21.96
N PHE A 177 -9.08 -1.94 -21.06
CA PHE A 177 -7.63 -2.04 -20.90
C PHE A 177 -7.18 -3.44 -20.47
N VAL A 178 -7.96 -4.12 -19.64
CA VAL A 178 -7.65 -5.48 -19.19
C VAL A 178 -8.10 -6.51 -20.21
N THR A 179 -9.31 -6.35 -20.78
CA THR A 179 -9.86 -7.33 -21.72
C THR A 179 -9.19 -7.33 -23.09
N ASP A 180 -8.64 -6.19 -23.53
CA ASP A 180 -8.03 -6.05 -24.86
C ASP A 180 -6.55 -6.42 -24.85
N ALA A 181 -5.87 -6.24 -23.71
CA ALA A 181 -4.44 -6.52 -23.58
C ALA A 181 -4.15 -7.97 -23.14
N PHE A 182 -5.06 -8.63 -22.43
CA PHE A 182 -4.88 -10.02 -22.00
C PHE A 182 -5.59 -11.01 -22.92
N ALA A 183 -4.83 -11.95 -23.47
CA ALA A 183 -5.32 -13.00 -24.36
C ALA A 183 -4.83 -14.39 -23.93
N LEU A 184 -5.72 -15.39 -24.01
CA LEU A 184 -5.38 -16.79 -23.76
C LEU A 184 -5.10 -17.53 -25.07
N LYS A 185 -4.17 -18.48 -25.01
CA LYS A 185 -3.90 -19.45 -26.08
C LYS A 185 -4.99 -20.52 -26.20
N ARG A 186 -6.13 -20.14 -26.78
CA ARG A 186 -7.29 -21.01 -27.00
C ARG A 186 -7.39 -21.47 -28.46
N GLY A 187 -7.91 -22.69 -28.64
CA GLY A 187 -8.31 -23.19 -29.96
C GLY A 187 -9.63 -22.55 -30.42
N GLN A 188 -9.97 -22.73 -31.70
CA GLN A 188 -11.18 -22.16 -32.31
C GLN A 188 -12.51 -22.70 -31.75
N ASN A 189 -12.47 -23.79 -30.97
CA ASN A 189 -13.63 -24.46 -30.40
C ASN A 189 -13.94 -24.02 -28.95
N TRP A 190 -13.61 -22.78 -28.58
CA TRP A 190 -13.88 -22.27 -27.24
C TRP A 190 -15.39 -22.16 -27.00
N GLN A 191 -15.83 -22.59 -25.81
CA GLN A 191 -17.24 -22.53 -25.40
C GLN A 191 -17.50 -21.48 -24.31
N ILE A 192 -16.43 -21.03 -23.66
CA ILE A 192 -16.45 -20.05 -22.58
C ILE A 192 -15.79 -18.79 -23.11
N HIS A 193 -16.52 -17.68 -23.05
CA HIS A 193 -16.05 -16.38 -23.50
C HIS A 193 -14.76 -15.97 -22.77
N GLU A 194 -13.93 -15.16 -23.42
CA GLU A 194 -12.64 -14.75 -22.85
C GLU A 194 -12.79 -13.92 -21.58
N ASN A 195 -13.68 -12.95 -21.63
CA ASN A 195 -13.99 -12.10 -20.49
C ASN A 195 -14.48 -12.88 -19.26
N ALA A 196 -15.13 -14.04 -19.43
CA ALA A 196 -15.53 -14.88 -18.29
C ALA A 196 -14.31 -15.37 -17.50
N PHE A 197 -13.18 -15.59 -18.18
CA PHE A 197 -11.93 -15.95 -17.54
C PHE A 197 -11.33 -14.77 -16.78
N TRP A 198 -11.23 -13.61 -17.44
CA TRP A 198 -10.60 -12.42 -16.86
C TRP A 198 -11.41 -11.86 -15.69
N GLU A 199 -12.74 -11.86 -15.79
CA GLU A 199 -13.65 -11.48 -14.71
C GLU A 199 -13.50 -12.45 -13.53
N GLN A 200 -13.44 -13.76 -13.78
CA GLN A 200 -13.21 -14.74 -12.71
C GLN A 200 -11.84 -14.56 -12.04
N HIS A 201 -10.78 -14.33 -12.84
CA HIS A 201 -9.44 -14.12 -12.29
C HIS A 201 -9.38 -12.85 -11.44
N THR A 202 -9.96 -11.78 -11.97
CA THR A 202 -10.13 -10.50 -11.28
C THR A 202 -10.89 -10.73 -9.98
N TYR A 203 -12.06 -11.36 -10.00
CA TYR A 203 -12.84 -11.69 -8.80
C TYR A 203 -12.01 -12.41 -7.73
N MET A 204 -11.23 -13.42 -8.12
CA MET A 204 -10.39 -14.16 -7.17
C MET A 204 -9.23 -13.32 -6.62
N GLY A 205 -8.75 -12.33 -7.37
CA GLY A 205 -7.74 -11.39 -6.91
C GLY A 205 -8.31 -10.31 -5.98
N MET A 206 -9.62 -10.06 -6.05
CA MET A 206 -10.34 -8.99 -5.34
C MET A 206 -11.11 -9.46 -4.09
N CYS A 207 -11.06 -10.74 -3.77
CA CYS A 207 -11.76 -11.33 -2.63
C CYS A 207 -10.74 -11.94 -1.69
N GLU A 208 -10.87 -11.63 -0.40
CA GLU A 208 -10.05 -12.25 0.64
C GLU A 208 -10.21 -13.79 0.60
N ASP A 209 -9.11 -14.50 0.80
CA ASP A 209 -9.03 -15.96 0.87
C ASP A 209 -9.58 -16.76 -0.32
N MET A 210 -9.56 -16.19 -1.53
CA MET A 210 -9.95 -16.91 -2.74
C MET A 210 -8.78 -17.59 -3.47
N TYR A 211 -8.94 -18.88 -3.76
CA TYR A 211 -7.97 -19.71 -4.48
C TYR A 211 -8.52 -20.13 -5.84
N ALA A 212 -7.64 -20.38 -6.82
CA ALA A 212 -8.04 -20.84 -8.15
C ALA A 212 -8.95 -22.09 -8.17
N ARG A 213 -8.93 -22.94 -7.12
CA ARG A 213 -9.76 -24.15 -7.02
C ARG A 213 -11.16 -23.87 -6.47
N SER A 214 -11.30 -22.99 -5.48
CA SER A 214 -12.55 -22.68 -4.77
C SER A 214 -13.23 -21.41 -5.30
N GLY A 215 -12.45 -20.42 -5.72
CA GLY A 215 -12.91 -19.14 -6.23
C GLY A 215 -13.94 -19.20 -7.38
N PRO A 216 -13.85 -20.15 -8.34
CA PRO A 216 -14.88 -20.26 -9.38
C PRO A 216 -16.28 -20.55 -8.82
N ALA A 217 -16.40 -21.29 -7.72
CA ALA A 217 -17.70 -21.57 -7.11
C ALA A 217 -18.33 -20.30 -6.52
N SER A 218 -17.54 -19.46 -5.84
CA SER A 218 -18.00 -18.18 -5.33
C SER A 218 -18.34 -17.21 -6.47
N PHE A 219 -17.48 -17.11 -7.49
CA PHE A 219 -17.74 -16.27 -8.67
C PHE A 219 -19.04 -16.66 -9.39
N SER A 220 -19.39 -17.95 -9.42
CA SER A 220 -20.65 -18.43 -10.02
C SER A 220 -21.91 -17.88 -9.34
N LEU A 221 -21.82 -17.43 -8.09
CA LEU A 221 -22.93 -16.82 -7.37
C LEU A 221 -23.10 -15.34 -7.72
N ASP A 222 -22.02 -14.67 -8.12
CA ASP A 222 -21.97 -13.21 -8.31
C ASP A 222 -21.98 -12.80 -9.79
N THR A 223 -21.75 -13.73 -10.72
CA THR A 223 -21.73 -13.45 -12.16
C THR A 223 -23.06 -13.76 -12.84
N SER A 224 -23.43 -12.97 -13.84
CA SER A 224 -24.54 -13.27 -14.74
C SER A 224 -24.16 -14.20 -15.90
N ARG A 225 -22.88 -14.59 -16.03
CA ARG A 225 -22.41 -15.45 -17.12
C ARG A 225 -22.90 -16.88 -16.94
N GLY A 226 -23.52 -17.43 -17.98
CA GLY A 226 -24.06 -18.80 -17.96
C GLY A 226 -23.01 -19.91 -17.88
N ASN A 227 -21.76 -19.66 -18.32
CA ASN A 227 -20.65 -20.61 -18.25
C ASN A 227 -19.35 -19.90 -17.82
N ILE A 228 -18.61 -20.50 -16.88
CA ILE A 228 -17.35 -19.99 -16.36
C ILE A 228 -16.29 -21.10 -16.29
N PRO A 229 -14.98 -20.79 -16.34
CA PRO A 229 -13.95 -21.81 -16.31
C PRO A 229 -13.82 -22.45 -14.92
N THR A 230 -13.74 -23.78 -14.88
CA THR A 230 -13.38 -24.50 -13.64
C THR A 230 -11.98 -24.14 -13.17
N GLY A 231 -11.65 -24.38 -11.89
CA GLY A 231 -10.32 -24.09 -11.37
C GLY A 231 -9.18 -24.84 -12.06
N SER A 232 -9.42 -26.06 -12.53
CA SER A 232 -8.46 -26.84 -13.32
C SER A 232 -8.26 -26.24 -14.71
N THR A 233 -9.35 -25.85 -15.38
CA THR A 233 -9.29 -25.17 -16.68
C THR A 233 -8.58 -23.83 -16.55
N HIS A 234 -8.89 -23.08 -15.49
CA HIS A 234 -8.27 -21.79 -15.19
C HIS A 234 -6.75 -21.91 -15.07
N ARG A 235 -6.28 -22.84 -14.23
CA ARG A 235 -4.84 -23.12 -14.06
C ARG A 235 -4.19 -23.58 -15.36
N TYR A 236 -4.86 -24.46 -16.10
CA TYR A 236 -4.35 -24.99 -17.36
C TYR A 236 -4.12 -23.90 -18.43
N GLN A 237 -5.03 -22.91 -18.55
CA GLN A 237 -4.82 -21.84 -19.53
C GLN A 237 -3.67 -20.90 -19.14
N ILE A 238 -3.52 -20.57 -17.85
CA ILE A 238 -2.38 -19.77 -17.38
C ILE A 238 -1.06 -20.49 -17.67
N GLY A 239 -0.99 -21.79 -17.42
CA GLY A 239 0.22 -22.60 -17.66
C GLY A 239 0.67 -22.70 -19.12
N LYS A 240 -0.09 -22.15 -20.08
CA LYS A 240 0.34 -22.07 -21.50
C LYS A 240 1.09 -20.78 -21.83
N LEU A 241 1.01 -19.78 -20.95
CA LEU A 241 1.62 -18.48 -21.14
C LEU A 241 3.06 -18.54 -20.68
N SER A 242 3.98 -18.08 -21.54
CA SER A 242 5.38 -17.88 -21.18
C SER A 242 5.55 -16.57 -20.42
N VAL A 243 6.62 -16.47 -19.63
CA VAL A 243 6.99 -15.23 -18.93
C VAL A 243 7.08 -14.03 -19.88
N ALA A 244 7.59 -14.23 -21.09
CA ALA A 244 7.69 -13.17 -22.11
C ALA A 244 6.31 -12.63 -22.51
N GLU A 245 5.34 -13.52 -22.76
CA GLU A 245 3.97 -13.14 -23.12
C GLU A 245 3.24 -12.46 -21.96
N ILE A 246 3.45 -12.93 -20.72
CA ILE A 246 2.89 -12.30 -19.52
C ILE A 246 3.38 -10.86 -19.39
N ARG A 247 4.68 -10.63 -19.59
CA ARG A 247 5.27 -9.30 -19.54
C ARG A 247 4.80 -8.42 -20.68
N GLU A 248 4.65 -8.97 -21.88
CA GLU A 248 4.10 -8.24 -23.03
C GLU A 248 2.69 -7.73 -22.73
N MET A 249 1.80 -8.58 -22.21
CA MET A 249 0.43 -8.18 -21.81
C MET A 249 0.45 -7.10 -20.71
N LEU A 250 1.31 -7.23 -19.69
CA LEU A 250 1.49 -6.19 -18.67
C LEU A 250 1.92 -4.85 -19.27
N ARG A 251 2.94 -4.87 -20.13
CA ARG A 251 3.51 -3.67 -20.76
C ARG A 251 2.52 -3.00 -21.71
N ASP A 252 1.77 -3.80 -22.47
CA ASP A 252 0.76 -3.29 -23.40
C ASP A 252 -0.41 -2.65 -22.65
N THR A 253 -0.90 -3.29 -21.60
CA THR A 253 -1.92 -2.71 -20.73
C THR A 253 -1.43 -1.38 -20.13
N THR A 254 -0.22 -1.38 -19.57
CA THR A 254 0.37 -0.19 -18.97
C THR A 254 0.54 0.93 -19.99
N ARG A 255 0.92 0.61 -21.25
CA ARG A 255 1.02 1.60 -22.33
C ARG A 255 -0.33 2.24 -22.63
N MET A 256 -1.41 1.45 -22.67
CA MET A 256 -2.76 1.97 -22.87
C MET A 256 -3.18 2.89 -21.72
N LEU A 257 -2.90 2.50 -20.47
CA LEU A 257 -3.18 3.30 -19.28
C LEU A 257 -2.41 4.62 -19.27
N ILE A 258 -1.12 4.60 -19.60
CA ILE A 258 -0.29 5.82 -19.72
C ILE A 258 -0.82 6.71 -20.84
N ALA A 259 -1.17 6.15 -21.99
CA ALA A 259 -1.76 6.92 -23.08
C ALA A 259 -3.08 7.60 -22.66
N ARG A 260 -3.88 6.91 -21.84
CA ARG A 260 -5.12 7.47 -21.28
C ARG A 260 -4.85 8.58 -20.26
N ALA A 261 -3.89 8.40 -19.36
CA ALA A 261 -3.48 9.44 -18.41
C ALA A 261 -3.05 10.72 -19.15
N ARG A 262 -2.22 10.58 -20.20
CA ARG A 262 -1.74 11.69 -21.04
C ARG A 262 -2.84 12.43 -21.78
N GLN A 263 -3.85 11.71 -22.27
CA GLN A 263 -5.02 12.36 -22.87
C GLN A 263 -5.76 13.27 -21.89
N ASN A 264 -5.58 13.06 -20.58
CA ASN A 264 -6.17 13.86 -19.51
C ASN A 264 -5.15 14.82 -18.87
N GLY A 265 -4.00 15.06 -19.50
CA GLY A 265 -2.99 16.03 -19.04
C GLY A 265 -1.99 15.50 -18.00
N GLU A 266 -1.93 14.17 -17.81
CA GLU A 266 -1.11 13.52 -16.78
C GLU A 266 0.03 12.70 -17.40
N LEU A 267 1.18 12.61 -16.73
CA LEU A 267 2.38 11.93 -17.27
C LEU A 267 2.94 12.54 -18.57
N ASP A 268 2.73 13.84 -18.78
CA ASP A 268 3.21 14.59 -19.95
C ASP A 268 4.70 15.00 -19.85
N GLY A 269 5.28 14.97 -18.64
CA GLY A 269 6.67 15.34 -18.36
C GLY A 269 7.62 14.15 -18.17
N LEU A 270 8.87 14.47 -17.80
CA LEU A 270 9.84 13.48 -17.36
C LEU A 270 9.37 12.83 -16.06
N VAL A 271 9.45 11.49 -16.00
CA VAL A 271 9.06 10.72 -14.82
C VAL A 271 10.28 10.07 -14.18
N PHE A 272 10.24 9.93 -12.86
CA PHE A 272 11.21 9.10 -12.16
C PHE A 272 10.74 7.65 -12.16
N THR A 273 11.70 6.74 -12.25
CA THR A 273 11.41 5.32 -12.08
C THR A 273 12.29 4.71 -11.01
N ALA A 274 11.72 3.73 -10.32
CA ALA A 274 12.43 2.92 -9.35
C ALA A 274 12.38 1.46 -9.77
N ILE A 275 13.49 0.75 -9.56
CA ILE A 275 13.50 -0.70 -9.47
C ILE A 275 13.34 -1.06 -8.00
N ASP A 276 12.44 -1.98 -7.73
CA ASP A 276 12.12 -2.44 -6.38
C ASP A 276 11.99 -3.96 -6.35
N VAL A 277 12.43 -4.59 -5.27
CA VAL A 277 12.29 -6.04 -5.07
C VAL A 277 11.08 -6.29 -4.18
N THR A 278 10.11 -7.05 -4.69
CA THR A 278 8.88 -7.39 -3.98
C THR A 278 8.70 -8.89 -3.87
N LYS A 279 7.80 -9.33 -2.98
CA LYS A 279 7.56 -10.74 -2.69
C LYS A 279 6.07 -11.08 -2.78
N GLY A 280 5.77 -12.23 -3.39
CA GLY A 280 4.42 -12.78 -3.48
C GLY A 280 3.92 -13.39 -2.16
N PHE A 281 2.92 -14.28 -2.27
CA PHE A 281 2.49 -15.11 -1.14
C PHE A 281 3.54 -16.16 -0.77
N PRO A 282 3.57 -16.60 0.51
CA PRO A 282 4.48 -17.65 0.97
C PRO A 282 4.44 -18.88 0.05
N PHE A 283 5.60 -19.48 -0.12
CA PHE A 283 5.75 -20.80 -0.70
C PHE A 283 5.22 -21.84 0.29
N THR A 284 4.54 -22.86 -0.24
CA THR A 284 3.84 -23.87 0.57
C THR A 284 4.21 -25.29 0.14
N GLY A 285 5.24 -25.44 -0.69
CA GLY A 285 5.72 -26.74 -1.21
C GLY A 285 6.98 -27.21 -0.50
N ASP A 286 7.55 -28.30 -1.00
CA ASP A 286 8.88 -28.76 -0.59
C ASP A 286 9.95 -27.90 -1.27
N ILE A 287 11.01 -27.54 -0.54
CA ILE A 287 12.04 -26.59 -1.00
C ILE A 287 13.11 -27.29 -1.83
N GLU A 288 13.32 -28.61 -1.64
CA GLU A 288 14.44 -29.35 -2.27
C GLU A 288 14.51 -29.19 -3.80
N ASP A 289 13.36 -29.08 -4.47
CA ASP A 289 13.26 -28.92 -5.94
C ASP A 289 13.16 -27.44 -6.40
N HIS A 290 13.22 -26.48 -5.47
CA HIS A 290 12.95 -25.05 -5.71
C HIS A 290 13.96 -24.09 -5.06
N GLU A 291 15.10 -24.61 -4.58
CA GLU A 291 16.15 -23.84 -3.87
C GLU A 291 16.68 -22.65 -4.70
N ASP A 292 16.78 -22.82 -6.01
CA ASP A 292 17.29 -21.84 -6.97
C ASP A 292 16.33 -20.64 -7.18
N ASP A 293 15.03 -20.86 -6.95
CA ASP A 293 13.99 -19.89 -7.29
C ASP A 293 13.40 -19.15 -6.09
N ILE A 294 13.48 -19.73 -4.90
CA ILE A 294 12.98 -19.15 -3.65
C ILE A 294 14.05 -18.22 -3.11
N LEU A 295 13.81 -16.91 -3.10
CA LEU A 295 14.87 -15.92 -2.84
C LEU A 295 14.79 -15.22 -1.48
N GLY A 296 13.64 -15.24 -0.81
CA GLY A 296 13.45 -14.56 0.48
C GLY A 296 13.22 -15.52 1.65
N TYR A 297 13.91 -15.28 2.76
CA TYR A 297 13.58 -15.82 4.09
C TYR A 297 13.17 -14.65 4.99
N LYS A 298 11.89 -14.56 5.36
CA LYS A 298 11.40 -13.59 6.35
C LYS A 298 10.28 -14.23 7.15
N ASP A 299 10.26 -14.03 8.46
CA ASP A 299 9.23 -14.56 9.36
C ASP A 299 9.10 -16.10 9.33
N GLY A 300 10.20 -16.81 9.05
CA GLY A 300 10.25 -18.27 8.96
C GLY A 300 9.64 -18.87 7.70
N ASN A 301 9.27 -18.04 6.72
CA ASN A 301 8.64 -18.48 5.47
C ASN A 301 9.50 -18.17 4.24
N ASP A 302 9.30 -19.00 3.21
CA ASP A 302 9.98 -18.94 1.93
C ASP A 302 9.16 -18.17 0.89
N TYR A 303 9.81 -17.34 0.08
CA TYR A 303 9.13 -16.52 -0.93
C TYR A 303 9.86 -16.49 -2.26
N TYR A 304 9.09 -16.55 -3.35
CA TYR A 304 9.53 -16.03 -4.64
C TYR A 304 9.60 -14.50 -4.59
N GLN A 305 10.63 -13.94 -5.23
CA GLN A 305 10.84 -12.51 -5.36
C GLN A 305 10.75 -12.06 -6.82
N TRP A 306 10.27 -10.85 -7.01
CA TRP A 306 10.08 -10.21 -8.31
C TRP A 306 10.76 -8.85 -8.28
N ALA A 307 11.50 -8.50 -9.33
CA ALA A 307 11.98 -7.14 -9.50
C ALA A 307 10.98 -6.35 -10.35
N VAL A 308 10.61 -5.16 -9.89
CA VAL A 308 9.54 -4.35 -10.45
C VAL A 308 10.10 -3.00 -10.85
N LEU A 309 9.86 -2.61 -12.11
CA LEU A 309 10.10 -1.24 -12.57
C LEU A 309 8.80 -0.45 -12.43
N LYS A 310 8.83 0.68 -11.73
CA LYS A 310 7.63 1.51 -11.48
C LYS A 310 7.92 2.99 -11.62
N ILE A 311 6.92 3.77 -12.03
CA ILE A 311 6.94 5.23 -11.93
C ILE A 311 6.86 5.62 -10.44
N VAL A 312 7.73 6.54 -10.04
CA VAL A 312 7.79 7.11 -8.69
C VAL A 312 7.78 8.62 -8.76
N GLY A 313 7.14 9.28 -7.80
CA GLY A 313 6.99 10.74 -7.79
C GLY A 313 5.61 11.17 -7.28
N MET A 314 5.26 12.43 -7.53
CA MET A 314 3.90 12.95 -7.32
C MET A 314 2.92 12.47 -8.40
N ASP A 315 3.46 11.97 -9.51
CA ASP A 315 2.70 11.39 -10.60
C ASP A 315 2.06 10.05 -10.20
N VAL A 316 1.12 9.57 -11.01
CA VAL A 316 0.43 8.29 -10.78
C VAL A 316 1.45 7.14 -10.69
N PRO A 317 1.58 6.45 -9.54
CA PRO A 317 2.52 5.36 -9.39
C PRO A 317 2.03 4.14 -10.17
N LEU A 318 2.59 3.91 -11.36
CA LEU A 318 2.27 2.77 -12.22
C LEU A 318 3.44 1.79 -12.29
N VAL A 319 3.14 0.50 -12.24
CA VAL A 319 4.10 -0.57 -12.53
C VAL A 319 4.30 -0.66 -14.04
N LEU A 320 5.52 -0.43 -14.50
CA LEU A 320 5.89 -0.45 -15.90
C LEU A 320 6.22 -1.84 -16.42
N ASP A 321 6.88 -2.64 -15.58
CA ASP A 321 7.30 -3.99 -15.91
C ASP A 321 7.67 -4.77 -14.65
N ALA A 322 7.71 -6.09 -14.78
CA ALA A 322 8.17 -6.98 -13.73
C ALA A 322 9.00 -8.12 -14.32
N ILE A 323 9.99 -8.59 -13.57
CA ILE A 323 10.76 -9.78 -13.89
C ILE A 323 10.84 -10.73 -12.71
N GLN A 324 10.96 -12.01 -13.02
CA GLN A 324 11.34 -13.00 -12.05
C GLN A 324 12.81 -12.75 -11.66
N ARG A 325 13.08 -12.61 -10.36
CA ARG A 325 14.45 -12.46 -9.88
C ARG A 325 15.09 -13.84 -9.80
N GLU A 326 16.32 -13.95 -10.28
CA GLU A 326 17.18 -15.13 -10.13
C GLU A 326 18.40 -14.68 -9.31
N GLU A 327 18.82 -15.48 -8.33
CA GLU A 327 20.02 -15.21 -7.54
C GLU A 327 20.82 -16.49 -7.43
N ASP A 328 22.13 -16.43 -7.68
CA ASP A 328 22.99 -17.60 -7.56
C ASP A 328 23.05 -18.10 -6.10
N ILE A 329 22.80 -19.41 -5.90
CA ILE A 329 22.71 -20.04 -4.58
C ILE A 329 23.98 -19.85 -3.75
N GLU A 330 25.15 -19.90 -4.39
CA GLU A 330 26.45 -19.71 -3.75
C GLU A 330 26.60 -18.29 -3.19
N GLU A 331 26.22 -17.26 -3.96
CA GLU A 331 26.25 -15.87 -3.50
C GLU A 331 25.25 -15.62 -2.36
N ARG A 332 24.10 -16.30 -2.40
CA ARG A 332 23.08 -16.21 -1.36
C ARG A 332 23.49 -16.87 -0.05
N LYS A 333 24.08 -18.08 -0.10
CA LYS A 333 24.63 -18.77 1.08
C LYS A 333 25.74 -17.95 1.74
N GLN A 334 26.52 -17.22 0.95
CA GLN A 334 27.55 -16.31 1.43
C GLN A 334 26.94 -15.07 2.13
N LYS A 335 25.97 -14.38 1.50
CA LYS A 335 25.28 -13.23 2.13
C LYS A 335 24.54 -13.59 3.43
N ALA A 336 23.90 -14.77 3.46
CA ALA A 336 23.21 -15.27 4.64
C ALA A 336 24.17 -15.62 5.80
N GLN A 337 25.40 -16.08 5.49
CA GLN A 337 26.45 -16.31 6.50
C GLN A 337 27.02 -14.99 7.06
N ASP A 338 27.04 -13.93 6.24
CA ASP A 338 27.56 -12.61 6.62
C ASP A 338 26.53 -11.74 7.38
N GLY A 339 25.30 -12.25 7.60
CA GLY A 339 24.26 -11.59 8.39
C GLY A 339 23.52 -10.46 7.67
N ASP A 340 23.72 -10.31 6.36
CA ASP A 340 23.03 -9.34 5.52
C ASP A 340 21.78 -10.01 4.92
N VAL A 341 20.62 -9.72 5.51
CA VAL A 341 19.33 -10.32 5.13
C VAL A 341 18.33 -9.25 4.67
N ASP A 342 18.81 -8.12 4.15
CA ASP A 342 17.94 -7.13 3.52
C ASP A 342 18.13 -7.09 2.01
N THR A 343 17.37 -7.94 1.29
CA THR A 343 17.35 -7.97 -0.18
C THR A 343 16.48 -6.87 -0.80
N SER A 344 15.97 -5.89 -0.03
CA SER A 344 15.10 -4.83 -0.55
C SER A 344 15.89 -3.59 -1.00
N GLU A 345 16.73 -3.78 -2.02
CA GLU A 345 17.42 -2.66 -2.66
C GLU A 345 16.46 -1.95 -3.65
N THR A 346 16.02 -0.74 -3.29
CA THR A 346 15.32 0.15 -4.21
C THR A 346 16.34 1.06 -4.91
N VAL A 347 16.40 1.02 -6.24
CA VAL A 347 17.26 1.90 -7.05
C VAL A 347 16.40 2.90 -7.80
N VAL A 348 16.68 4.20 -7.64
CA VAL A 348 15.95 5.27 -8.34
C VAL A 348 16.81 5.92 -9.39
N PHE A 349 16.21 6.13 -10.56
CA PHE A 349 16.82 6.85 -11.66
C PHE A 349 15.77 7.63 -12.45
N GLU A 350 16.19 8.74 -13.03
CA GLU A 350 15.42 9.48 -14.01
C GLU A 350 15.38 8.68 -15.32
N THR A 351 14.21 8.56 -15.96
CA THR A 351 14.12 7.82 -17.22
C THR A 351 13.24 8.50 -18.25
N ASN A 352 13.73 8.48 -19.49
CA ASN A 352 12.99 8.76 -20.71
C ASN A 352 12.64 7.44 -21.44
N HIS A 353 12.41 6.35 -20.69
CA HIS A 353 12.20 5.01 -21.21
C HIS A 353 11.26 5.02 -22.43
N PRO A 354 11.55 4.29 -23.52
CA PRO A 354 10.75 4.31 -24.76
C PRO A 354 9.27 3.90 -24.60
N TYR A 355 8.89 3.35 -23.45
CA TYR A 355 7.49 3.03 -23.11
C TYR A 355 6.77 4.16 -22.36
N VAL A 356 7.47 5.25 -22.04
CA VAL A 356 6.96 6.39 -21.23
C VAL A 356 7.37 7.74 -21.86
N THR A 357 7.49 7.86 -23.18
CA THR A 357 7.75 9.16 -23.85
C THR A 357 6.52 9.76 -24.51
N ALA A 358 6.23 11.05 -24.27
CA ALA A 358 5.32 11.86 -25.07
C ALA A 358 6.11 13.02 -25.69
N ARG A 359 6.41 12.86 -26.99
CA ARG A 359 6.89 13.83 -28.01
C ARG A 359 8.18 14.64 -27.79
N ASP A 360 9.02 14.58 -28.82
CA ASP A 360 9.90 15.61 -29.39
C ASP A 360 10.71 16.47 -28.40
N ALA A 361 11.43 15.84 -27.48
CA ALA A 361 12.51 16.52 -26.77
C ALA A 361 13.80 16.47 -27.61
N GLY A 362 13.94 17.42 -28.53
CA GLY A 362 15.22 17.70 -29.15
C GLY A 362 16.19 18.27 -28.12
N ASP A 363 17.29 17.55 -27.85
CA ASP A 363 18.57 17.99 -27.27
C ASP A 363 18.55 19.24 -26.35
N GLN A 364 17.66 19.30 -25.37
CA GLN A 364 17.74 20.33 -24.31
C GLN A 364 18.25 19.71 -23.03
N GLN A 365 19.49 20.06 -22.71
CA GLN A 365 20.12 19.78 -21.42
C GLN A 365 19.40 20.57 -20.33
N MET A 366 18.94 19.86 -19.29
CA MET A 366 18.10 20.38 -18.20
C MET A 366 18.75 21.62 -17.52
N ASP A 367 17.95 22.67 -17.26
CA ASP A 367 18.44 23.90 -16.62
C ASP A 367 18.88 23.62 -15.17
N GLY A 368 19.92 24.31 -14.69
CA GLY A 368 20.51 24.08 -13.37
C GLY A 368 19.54 24.35 -12.21
N LYS A 369 18.53 25.21 -12.39
CA LYS A 369 17.46 25.39 -11.40
C LYS A 369 16.45 24.24 -11.40
N GLU A 370 16.11 23.71 -12.58
CA GLU A 370 15.25 22.53 -12.70
C GLU A 370 15.94 21.32 -12.07
N PHE A 371 17.25 21.15 -12.29
CA PHE A 371 18.06 20.11 -11.65
C PHE A 371 18.10 20.24 -10.11
N VAL A 372 18.22 21.45 -9.57
CA VAL A 372 18.20 21.67 -8.10
C VAL A 372 16.81 21.39 -7.51
N HIS A 373 15.73 21.89 -8.13
CA HIS A 373 14.37 21.57 -7.69
C HIS A 373 14.00 20.10 -7.88
N MET A 374 14.61 19.44 -8.85
CA MET A 374 14.53 18.00 -9.06
C MET A 374 15.24 17.23 -7.94
N ILE A 375 16.47 17.61 -7.59
CA ILE A 375 17.21 17.04 -6.46
C ILE A 375 16.46 17.28 -5.14
N GLU A 376 15.86 18.45 -4.94
CA GLU A 376 15.02 18.74 -3.76
C GLU A 376 13.77 17.86 -3.70
N ARG A 377 13.10 17.61 -4.83
CA ARG A 377 11.97 16.66 -4.93
C ARG A 377 12.41 15.23 -4.64
N LEU A 378 13.57 14.82 -5.14
CA LEU A 378 14.13 13.48 -4.94
C LEU A 378 14.61 13.27 -3.49
N ILE A 379 15.19 14.30 -2.85
CA ILE A 379 15.56 14.30 -1.42
C ILE A 379 14.30 14.32 -0.54
N ARG A 380 13.27 15.08 -0.91
CA ARG A 380 11.96 15.05 -0.24
C ARG A 380 11.38 13.65 -0.37
N TRP A 381 11.42 13.03 -1.55
CA TRP A 381 10.93 11.68 -1.80
C TRP A 381 11.73 10.57 -1.08
N CYS A 382 13.07 10.65 -1.02
CA CYS A 382 13.89 9.73 -0.21
C CYS A 382 13.59 9.86 1.29
N ARG A 383 13.17 11.04 1.75
CA ARG A 383 12.60 11.25 3.10
C ARG A 383 11.21 10.62 3.27
N HIS A 384 10.44 10.44 2.19
CA HIS A 384 9.10 9.81 2.14
C HIS A 384 9.15 8.34 1.69
N ARG A 385 10.29 7.64 1.82
CA ARG A 385 10.53 6.24 1.40
C ARG A 385 9.42 5.25 1.85
N TRP A 386 8.67 5.59 2.91
CA TRP A 386 7.45 4.93 3.38
C TRP A 386 6.32 4.76 2.34
N GLY A 387 6.15 5.68 1.40
CA GLY A 387 5.05 5.62 0.40
C GLY A 387 5.18 4.44 -0.57
N ILE A 388 6.42 3.99 -0.82
CA ILE A 388 6.72 2.80 -1.62
C ILE A 388 6.31 1.51 -0.89
N GLU A 389 6.67 1.38 0.38
CA GLU A 389 6.39 0.17 1.17
C GLU A 389 4.87 -0.02 1.34
N ASN A 390 4.12 1.06 1.55
CA ASN A 390 2.67 1.00 1.68
C ASN A 390 1.94 0.79 0.35
N GLY A 391 2.47 1.29 -0.78
CA GLY A 391 1.93 0.99 -2.11
C GLY A 391 1.96 -0.50 -2.45
N PHE A 392 3.04 -1.20 -2.06
CA PHE A 392 3.19 -2.64 -2.27
C PHE A 392 2.34 -3.49 -1.31
N LYS A 393 2.06 -3.04 -0.09
CA LYS A 393 1.06 -3.69 0.79
C LYS A 393 -0.30 -3.74 0.11
N LYS A 394 -0.68 -2.70 -0.65
CA LYS A 394 -1.95 -2.64 -1.40
C LYS A 394 -1.95 -3.51 -2.67
N GLN A 395 -0.81 -3.70 -3.35
CA GLN A 395 -0.76 -4.62 -4.50
C GLN A 395 -1.14 -6.07 -4.13
N ARG A 396 -0.80 -6.52 -2.90
CA ARG A 396 -1.21 -7.84 -2.40
C ARG A 396 -2.74 -8.00 -2.33
N HIS A 397 -3.49 -6.91 -2.21
CA HIS A 397 -4.96 -6.93 -2.19
C HIS A 397 -5.57 -7.31 -3.55
N PHE A 398 -4.79 -7.27 -4.63
CA PHE A 398 -5.23 -7.63 -5.98
C PHE A 398 -4.73 -9.02 -6.42
N MET A 399 -3.93 -9.71 -5.59
CA MET A 399 -3.24 -10.94 -5.97
C MET A 399 -4.06 -12.18 -5.59
N VAL A 400 -4.28 -13.07 -6.56
CA VAL A 400 -4.96 -14.36 -6.34
C VAL A 400 -4.12 -15.24 -5.40
N ARG A 401 -4.73 -15.79 -4.34
CA ARG A 401 -4.06 -16.75 -3.46
C ARG A 401 -3.80 -18.06 -4.21
N THR A 402 -2.61 -18.62 -4.03
CA THR A 402 -2.22 -19.85 -4.71
C THR A 402 -1.34 -20.74 -3.83
N THR A 403 -1.59 -22.05 -3.94
CA THR A 403 -0.75 -23.12 -3.39
C THR A 403 0.13 -23.78 -4.46
N SER A 404 0.06 -23.31 -5.71
CA SER A 404 0.90 -23.83 -6.80
C SER A 404 2.37 -23.59 -6.48
N THR A 405 3.25 -24.57 -6.71
CA THR A 405 4.70 -24.37 -6.59
C THR A 405 5.29 -23.77 -7.87
N GLU A 406 4.61 -23.93 -9.02
CA GLU A 406 5.04 -23.39 -10.31
C GLU A 406 5.32 -21.87 -10.29
N ARG A 407 6.58 -21.50 -10.54
CA ARG A 407 7.08 -20.11 -10.53
C ARG A 407 6.37 -19.23 -11.55
N ASP A 408 6.18 -19.71 -12.77
CA ASP A 408 5.51 -18.98 -13.85
C ASP A 408 4.04 -18.70 -13.54
N TYR A 409 3.35 -19.65 -12.90
CA TYR A 409 1.98 -19.44 -12.46
C TYR A 409 1.90 -18.36 -11.37
N ARG A 410 2.84 -18.36 -10.42
CA ARG A 410 2.92 -17.31 -9.39
C ARG A 410 3.26 -15.95 -9.99
N PHE A 411 4.17 -15.91 -10.95
CA PHE A 411 4.52 -14.70 -11.68
C PHE A 411 3.33 -14.15 -12.48
N PHE A 412 2.53 -15.02 -13.12
CA PHE A 412 1.29 -14.60 -13.77
C PHE A 412 0.35 -13.86 -12.80
N ASN A 413 0.05 -14.46 -11.64
CA ASN A 413 -0.84 -13.84 -10.64
C ASN A 413 -0.27 -12.50 -10.15
N PHE A 414 1.05 -12.40 -10.00
CA PHE A 414 1.73 -11.16 -9.62
C PHE A 414 1.60 -10.09 -10.71
N ALA A 415 1.91 -10.41 -11.96
CA ALA A 415 1.82 -9.49 -13.09
C ALA A 415 0.38 -9.03 -13.33
N PHE A 416 -0.61 -9.92 -13.21
CA PHE A 416 -2.02 -9.56 -13.29
C PHE A 416 -2.46 -8.64 -12.15
N ALA A 417 -1.94 -8.85 -10.93
CA ALA A 417 -2.17 -7.94 -9.81
C ALA A 417 -1.55 -6.54 -10.07
N CYS A 418 -0.38 -6.46 -10.72
CA CYS A 418 0.18 -5.17 -11.16
C CYS A 418 -0.78 -4.44 -12.11
N VAL A 419 -1.44 -5.17 -13.01
CA VAL A 419 -2.40 -4.60 -13.96
C VAL A 419 -3.61 -4.04 -13.23
N LEU A 420 -4.23 -4.81 -12.34
CA LEU A 420 -5.36 -4.32 -11.54
C LEU A 420 -4.98 -3.11 -10.67
N TYR A 421 -3.79 -3.13 -10.08
CA TYR A 421 -3.24 -1.99 -9.36
C TYR A 421 -3.09 -0.75 -10.28
N ASN A 422 -2.54 -0.91 -11.48
CA ASN A 422 -2.39 0.19 -12.43
C ASN A 422 -3.74 0.76 -12.87
N VAL A 423 -4.72 -0.12 -13.12
CA VAL A 423 -6.08 0.30 -13.47
C VAL A 423 -6.71 1.06 -12.32
N TRP A 424 -6.62 0.54 -11.08
CA TRP A 424 -7.09 1.23 -9.89
C TRP A 424 -6.46 2.63 -9.75
N ARG A 425 -5.15 2.76 -9.92
CA ARG A 425 -4.45 4.04 -9.86
C ARG A 425 -4.88 5.01 -10.95
N LEU A 426 -5.18 4.52 -12.16
CA LEU A 426 -5.75 5.35 -13.22
C LEU A 426 -7.18 5.79 -12.88
N VAL A 427 -8.02 4.89 -12.36
CA VAL A 427 -9.39 5.24 -11.93
C VAL A 427 -9.35 6.31 -10.84
N ASP A 428 -8.51 6.12 -9.82
CA ASP A 428 -8.29 7.09 -8.74
C ASP A 428 -7.87 8.46 -9.30
N LEU A 429 -6.93 8.48 -10.25
CA LEU A 429 -6.51 9.71 -10.92
C LEU A 429 -7.67 10.40 -11.64
N LEU A 430 -8.40 9.66 -12.47
CA LEU A 430 -9.48 10.23 -13.28
C LEU A 430 -10.64 10.73 -12.41
N VAL A 431 -10.92 10.05 -11.30
CA VAL A 431 -11.89 10.51 -10.29
C VAL A 431 -11.39 11.80 -9.63
N LYS A 432 -10.12 11.88 -9.22
CA LYS A 432 -9.53 13.12 -8.69
C LYS A 432 -9.64 14.28 -9.67
N LEU A 433 -9.31 14.06 -10.95
CA LEU A 433 -9.46 15.08 -11.98
C LEU A 433 -10.90 15.53 -12.16
N ALA A 434 -11.86 14.60 -12.04
CA ALA A 434 -13.28 14.92 -12.16
C ALA A 434 -13.87 15.67 -10.95
N ILE A 435 -13.33 15.45 -9.75
CA ILE A 435 -13.85 16.00 -8.48
C ILE A 435 -13.06 17.22 -8.00
N ASP A 436 -11.72 17.13 -7.96
CA ASP A 436 -10.83 18.08 -7.29
C ASP A 436 -10.08 19.03 -8.26
N GLY A 437 -10.12 18.75 -9.57
CA GLY A 437 -9.31 19.47 -10.55
C GLY A 437 -7.80 19.16 -10.43
N GLU A 438 -6.94 20.18 -10.55
CA GLU A 438 -5.46 20.03 -10.57
C GLU A 438 -4.82 19.88 -9.17
N ASN A 439 -5.57 20.05 -8.08
CA ASN A 439 -5.00 20.10 -6.72
C ASN A 439 -4.92 18.68 -6.12
N GLN A 440 -3.92 17.91 -6.52
CA GLN A 440 -3.86 16.48 -6.24
C GLN A 440 -3.04 16.13 -4.99
N SER A 441 -3.72 15.64 -3.95
CA SER A 441 -3.08 14.89 -2.87
C SER A 441 -2.67 13.49 -3.36
N TYR A 442 -1.56 12.98 -2.81
CA TYR A 442 -1.08 11.62 -3.06
C TYR A 442 -2.08 10.55 -2.57
N LYS A 443 -2.83 10.82 -1.48
CA LYS A 443 -3.80 9.87 -0.91
C LYS A 443 -4.88 9.52 -1.96
N PRO A 444 -5.15 8.23 -2.23
CA PRO A 444 -6.25 7.87 -3.13
C PRO A 444 -7.59 8.39 -2.63
N ARG A 445 -8.38 8.98 -3.53
CA ARG A 445 -9.80 9.31 -3.33
C ARG A 445 -10.66 8.05 -3.45
N VAL A 446 -10.27 7.14 -4.34
CA VAL A 446 -10.87 5.82 -4.46
C VAL A 446 -9.92 4.84 -3.80
N ASP A 447 -10.25 4.35 -2.61
CA ASP A 447 -9.45 3.30 -2.00
C ASP A 447 -9.55 1.99 -2.80
N ALA A 448 -8.66 1.04 -2.51
CA ALA A 448 -8.64 -0.23 -3.23
C ALA A 448 -9.98 -0.98 -3.07
N ASN A 449 -10.53 -1.08 -1.86
CA ASN A 449 -11.77 -1.80 -1.56
C ASN A 449 -13.00 -1.18 -2.23
N GLN A 450 -13.07 0.15 -2.31
CA GLN A 450 -14.10 0.87 -3.07
C GLN A 450 -14.03 0.53 -4.56
N PHE A 451 -12.83 0.59 -5.14
CA PHE A 451 -12.61 0.17 -6.53
C PHE A 451 -13.00 -1.30 -6.75
N LEU A 452 -12.64 -2.19 -5.82
CA LEU A 452 -13.04 -3.60 -5.86
C LEU A 452 -14.56 -3.76 -5.81
N THR A 453 -15.24 -2.98 -4.99
CA THR A 453 -16.70 -3.04 -4.82
C THR A 453 -17.42 -2.62 -6.10
N VAL A 454 -16.96 -1.56 -6.75
CA VAL A 454 -17.51 -1.11 -8.05
C VAL A 454 -17.21 -2.12 -9.14
N ALA A 455 -15.96 -2.59 -9.25
CA ALA A 455 -15.58 -3.60 -10.23
C ALA A 455 -16.42 -4.88 -10.11
N LYS A 456 -16.81 -5.26 -8.89
CA LYS A 456 -17.69 -6.40 -8.61
C LYS A 456 -19.09 -6.26 -9.22
N GLN A 457 -19.62 -5.05 -9.29
CA GLN A 457 -20.96 -4.80 -9.85
C GLN A 457 -21.00 -4.92 -11.37
N CYS A 458 -19.84 -4.95 -12.03
CA CYS A 458 -19.73 -4.93 -13.49
C CYS A 458 -19.44 -6.30 -14.13
N TYR A 459 -19.48 -7.39 -13.36
CA TYR A 459 -19.26 -8.74 -13.88
C TYR A 459 -20.40 -9.24 -14.77
N GLY A 460 -20.04 -9.96 -15.84
CA GLY A 460 -21.00 -10.52 -16.78
C GLY A 460 -21.67 -9.52 -17.72
N LEU A 461 -21.29 -8.24 -17.66
CA LEU A 461 -21.58 -7.28 -18.73
C LEU A 461 -20.55 -7.46 -19.84
N ASP A 462 -20.99 -7.60 -21.07
CA ASP A 462 -20.08 -7.50 -22.21
C ASP A 462 -19.64 -6.03 -22.38
N PRO A 463 -18.43 -5.76 -22.90
CA PRO A 463 -18.03 -4.38 -23.20
C PRO A 463 -19.06 -3.73 -24.14
N PRO A 464 -19.30 -2.42 -24.02
CA PRO A 464 -20.17 -1.72 -24.97
C PRO A 464 -19.65 -1.92 -26.40
N ASP A 465 -20.58 -2.17 -27.33
CA ASP A 465 -20.33 -2.44 -28.76
C ASP A 465 -19.48 -1.38 -29.46
#